data_AF-A0A370WXV2-F1
#
_entry.id   AF-A0A370WXV2-F1
#
_cell.length_a   1.000
_cell.length_b   1.000
_cell.length_c   1.000
_cell.angle_alpha   90.00
_cell.angle_beta   90.00
_cell.angle_gamma   90.00
#
_symmetry.space_group_name_H-M   'P 1'
#
loop_
_entity.id
_entity.type
_entity.pdbx_description
1 polymer ?
#
loop_
_entity_poly.entity_id
_entity_poly.type
_entity_poly.pdbx_seq_one_letter_code
_entity_poly.pdbx_strand_id
1 'polypeptide(L)'
;MSEEPSTSEAVFLDKARAAFDDLFERTRAKDELNFVLSLSGEFKPYTYTSAMESQRAFRDYDEFMALDQFRGRPIRLRVAFSYYLYTAESAGLWCIPMAVMGVLAGGHYNIDPFNRWVRQDKATGQNVGPNANKVMSALESAATDLGLNNLAEVFRDAFDNDLRNAIAHSDYVVSPSEGVYVRGRHDHSRLIRFPELDSIVHRGIGLLYELRNAAMDAQRTYETPKAVFGTTNDRDPPGWHALYSDPVEHTFSVIGGHGLTEESVLELAMQRNRG
;
A
#
# COMPACT_ATOMS: atom_id res chain seq x y z
N MET A 1 0.33 16.95 -19.15
CA MET A 1 1.08 15.84 -19.73
C MET A 1 0.17 14.64 -19.65
N SER A 2 -0.36 14.23 -20.80
CA SER A 2 -1.04 12.96 -21.00
C SER A 2 -0.37 12.39 -22.25
N GLU A 3 0.92 12.08 -22.10
CA GLU A 3 1.65 11.27 -23.07
C GLU A 3 1.53 9.83 -22.58
N GLU A 4 1.48 8.87 -23.51
CA GLU A 4 1.43 7.45 -23.16
C GLU A 4 2.65 7.10 -22.30
N PRO A 5 2.48 6.22 -21.28
CA PRO A 5 3.58 5.81 -20.42
C PRO A 5 4.72 5.26 -21.29
N SER A 6 5.96 5.60 -20.93
CA SER A 6 7.11 5.05 -21.64
C SER A 6 7.06 3.52 -21.59
N THR A 7 7.59 2.83 -22.60
CA THR A 7 7.59 1.35 -22.63
C THR A 7 8.20 0.74 -21.36
N SER A 8 9.20 1.39 -20.77
CA SER A 8 9.80 0.95 -19.49
C SER A 8 8.87 1.10 -18.30
N GLU A 9 8.03 2.12 -18.29
CA GLU A 9 7.07 2.39 -17.21
C GLU A 9 5.90 1.41 -17.27
N ALA A 10 5.33 1.21 -18.46
CA ALA A 10 4.27 0.22 -18.66
C ALA A 10 4.74 -1.18 -18.22
N VAL A 11 5.96 -1.58 -18.61
CA VAL A 11 6.57 -2.86 -18.18
C VAL A 11 6.71 -2.96 -16.66
N PHE A 12 7.05 -1.85 -15.98
CA PHE A 12 7.13 -1.83 -14.52
C PHE A 12 5.75 -2.02 -13.88
N LEU A 13 4.72 -1.31 -14.35
CA LEU A 13 3.38 -1.37 -13.79
C LEU A 13 2.70 -2.71 -14.07
N ASP A 14 2.88 -3.28 -15.25
CA ASP A 14 2.40 -4.64 -15.57
C ASP A 14 3.06 -5.68 -14.67
N LYS A 15 4.38 -5.54 -14.41
CA LYS A 15 5.08 -6.39 -13.43
C LYS A 15 4.50 -6.22 -12.03
N ALA A 16 4.26 -4.99 -11.59
CA ALA A 16 3.70 -4.71 -10.27
C ALA A 16 2.32 -5.34 -10.10
N ARG A 17 1.43 -5.17 -11.09
CA ARG A 17 0.11 -5.80 -11.10
C ARG A 17 0.20 -7.31 -10.96
N ALA A 18 0.95 -7.96 -11.85
CA ALA A 18 1.11 -9.41 -11.84
C ALA A 18 1.73 -9.93 -10.52
N ALA A 19 2.66 -9.17 -9.93
CA ALA A 19 3.29 -9.52 -8.66
C ALA A 19 2.34 -9.40 -7.46
N PHE A 20 1.47 -8.38 -7.45
CA PHE A 20 0.44 -8.27 -6.42
C PHE A 20 -0.64 -9.35 -6.58
N ASP A 21 -1.07 -9.64 -7.80
CA ASP A 21 -2.04 -10.71 -8.08
C ASP A 21 -1.51 -12.08 -7.60
N ASP A 22 -0.26 -12.42 -7.89
CA ASP A 22 0.38 -13.65 -7.41
C ASP A 22 0.44 -13.70 -5.88
N LEU A 23 0.90 -12.62 -5.24
CA LEU A 23 0.96 -12.53 -3.78
C LEU A 23 -0.43 -12.76 -3.18
N PHE A 24 -1.46 -12.08 -3.69
CA PHE A 24 -2.80 -12.09 -3.13
C PHE A 24 -3.45 -13.45 -3.32
N GLU A 25 -3.32 -14.04 -4.51
CA GLU A 25 -3.89 -15.37 -4.79
C GLU A 25 -3.24 -16.46 -3.94
N ARG A 26 -1.90 -16.49 -3.86
CA ARG A 26 -1.18 -17.47 -3.06
C ARG A 26 -1.51 -17.34 -1.57
N THR A 27 -1.70 -16.13 -1.08
CA THR A 27 -2.02 -15.88 0.33
C THR A 27 -3.47 -16.28 0.63
N ARG A 28 -4.42 -15.89 -0.23
CA ARG A 28 -5.82 -16.31 -0.15
C ARG A 28 -5.97 -17.83 -0.14
N ALA A 29 -5.25 -18.52 -1.01
CA ALA A 29 -5.27 -19.99 -1.08
C ALA A 29 -4.67 -20.66 0.16
N LYS A 30 -3.74 -19.99 0.84
CA LYS A 30 -3.09 -20.51 2.05
C LYS A 30 -3.96 -20.33 3.30
N ASP A 31 -4.50 -19.13 3.49
CA ASP A 31 -5.31 -18.78 4.65
C ASP A 31 -6.23 -17.60 4.29
N GLU A 32 -7.44 -17.93 3.85
CA GLU A 32 -8.40 -16.95 3.34
C GLU A 32 -8.87 -15.96 4.43
N LEU A 33 -9.03 -16.45 5.67
CA LEU A 33 -9.46 -15.61 6.80
C LEU A 33 -8.40 -14.54 7.11
N ASN A 34 -7.15 -14.97 7.31
CA ASN A 34 -6.07 -14.05 7.64
C ASN A 34 -5.67 -13.16 6.44
N PHE A 35 -5.85 -13.66 5.21
CA PHE A 35 -5.74 -12.85 4.01
C PHE A 35 -6.73 -11.68 4.02
N VAL A 36 -8.03 -11.94 4.22
CA VAL A 36 -9.06 -10.88 4.24
C VAL A 36 -8.81 -9.87 5.36
N LEU A 37 -8.43 -10.34 6.56
CA LEU A 37 -8.08 -9.44 7.65
C LEU A 37 -6.89 -8.53 7.30
N SER A 38 -5.94 -9.01 6.48
CA SER A 38 -4.77 -8.26 6.03
C SER A 38 -5.07 -7.20 4.95
N LEU A 39 -6.24 -7.26 4.31
CA LEU A 39 -6.65 -6.23 3.34
C LEU A 39 -7.06 -4.91 4.02
N SER A 40 -7.35 -4.97 5.33
CA SER A 40 -7.62 -3.79 6.15
C SER A 40 -6.30 -3.27 6.73
N GLY A 41 -5.71 -2.26 6.09
CA GLY A 41 -4.37 -1.75 6.43
C GLY A 41 -4.18 -1.30 7.89
N GLU A 42 -5.25 -0.99 8.63
CA GLU A 42 -5.24 -0.77 10.07
C GLU A 42 -6.62 -1.07 10.71
N PHE A 43 -6.66 -1.72 11.88
CA PHE A 43 -7.86 -1.86 12.73
C PHE A 43 -7.75 -1.00 13.99
N LYS A 44 -7.97 0.31 13.89
CA LYS A 44 -7.97 1.20 15.07
C LYS A 44 -9.36 1.26 15.71
N PRO A 45 -9.47 1.46 17.04
CA PRO A 45 -10.75 1.58 17.75
C PRO A 45 -11.55 2.86 17.39
N TYR A 46 -11.04 3.68 16.47
CA TYR A 46 -11.67 4.90 15.98
C TYR A 46 -12.14 4.69 14.53
N THR A 47 -13.21 5.38 14.13
CA THR A 47 -13.77 5.36 12.77
C THR A 47 -12.86 5.97 11.70
N TYR A 48 -11.71 6.54 12.09
CA TYR A 48 -10.71 7.11 11.19
C TYR A 48 -9.36 6.41 11.40
N THR A 49 -8.85 5.77 10.35
CA THR A 49 -7.53 5.14 10.32
C THR A 49 -6.58 5.91 9.41
N SER A 50 -5.27 5.71 9.58
CA SER A 50 -4.28 6.34 8.70
C SER A 50 -4.42 5.85 7.26
N ALA A 51 -4.76 4.57 7.08
CA ALA A 51 -5.02 3.97 5.77
C ALA A 51 -6.23 4.61 5.06
N MET A 52 -7.33 4.89 5.77
CA MET A 52 -8.48 5.60 5.20
C MET A 52 -8.13 7.01 4.77
N GLU A 53 -7.38 7.74 5.60
CA GLU A 53 -6.90 9.08 5.27
C GLU A 53 -5.95 9.03 4.06
N SER A 54 -5.13 8.00 3.95
CA SER A 54 -4.28 7.80 2.77
C SER A 54 -5.03 7.57 1.49
N GLN A 55 -6.12 6.82 1.53
CA GLN A 55 -6.97 6.66 0.35
C GLN A 55 -7.70 7.96 -0.03
N ARG A 56 -8.07 8.80 0.94
CA ARG A 56 -8.67 10.11 0.69
C ARG A 56 -7.68 11.07 0.06
N ALA A 57 -6.51 11.24 0.69
CA ALA A 57 -5.45 12.10 0.19
C ALA A 57 -5.03 11.71 -1.23
N PHE A 58 -4.95 10.41 -1.51
CA PHE A 58 -4.68 9.89 -2.86
C PHE A 58 -5.70 10.39 -3.89
N ARG A 59 -7.01 10.31 -3.59
CA ARG A 59 -8.06 10.84 -4.48
C ARG A 59 -7.96 12.36 -4.65
N ASP A 60 -7.71 13.09 -3.57
CA ASP A 60 -7.58 14.55 -3.62
C ASP A 60 -6.39 14.97 -4.51
N TYR A 61 -5.27 14.23 -4.45
CA TYR A 61 -4.14 14.43 -5.34
C TYR A 61 -4.51 14.13 -6.80
N ASP A 62 -5.20 13.03 -7.09
CA ASP A 62 -5.64 12.68 -8.44
C ASP A 62 -6.55 13.74 -9.05
N GLU A 63 -7.55 14.17 -8.28
CA GLU A 63 -8.48 15.23 -8.68
C GLU A 63 -7.72 16.52 -8.99
N PHE A 64 -6.78 16.91 -8.13
CA PHE A 64 -5.94 18.08 -8.39
C PHE A 64 -5.10 17.93 -9.66
N MET A 65 -4.48 16.77 -9.86
CA MET A 65 -3.62 16.49 -11.01
C MET A 65 -4.39 16.48 -12.34
N ALA A 66 -5.70 16.19 -12.30
CA ALA A 66 -6.58 16.25 -13.45
C ALA A 66 -6.98 17.70 -13.85
N LEU A 67 -6.76 18.71 -12.99
CA LEU A 67 -7.16 20.09 -13.28
C LEU A 67 -6.29 20.73 -14.38
N ASP A 68 -6.94 21.10 -15.50
CA ASP A 68 -6.25 21.69 -16.66
C ASP A 68 -5.72 23.10 -16.40
N GLN A 69 -6.37 23.88 -15.52
CA GLN A 69 -5.94 25.25 -15.18
C GLN A 69 -4.53 25.33 -14.56
N PHE A 70 -3.98 24.20 -14.09
CA PHE A 70 -2.62 24.10 -13.54
C PHE A 70 -1.63 23.41 -14.48
N ARG A 71 -2.04 22.99 -15.69
CA ARG A 71 -1.16 22.38 -16.68
C ARG A 71 -0.03 23.36 -17.06
N GLY A 72 1.21 22.87 -17.03
CA GLY A 72 2.41 23.68 -17.31
C GLY A 72 2.78 24.70 -16.22
N ARG A 73 2.02 24.80 -15.12
CA ARG A 73 2.33 25.72 -14.02
C ARG A 73 3.26 25.04 -13.00
N PRO A 74 4.24 25.74 -12.41
CA PRO A 74 5.16 25.16 -11.42
C PRO A 74 4.47 24.51 -10.21
N ILE A 75 3.29 25.01 -9.83
CA ILE A 75 2.52 24.45 -8.72
C ILE A 75 2.12 22.99 -8.96
N ARG A 76 1.81 22.60 -10.19
CA ARG A 76 1.42 21.22 -10.51
C ARG A 76 2.56 20.25 -10.26
N LEU A 77 3.78 20.62 -10.63
CA LEU A 77 4.97 19.80 -10.36
C LEU A 77 5.21 19.66 -8.85
N ARG A 78 5.04 20.74 -8.08
CA ARG A 78 5.18 20.69 -6.62
C ARG A 78 4.13 19.79 -5.96
N VAL A 79 2.90 19.82 -6.45
CA VAL A 79 1.86 18.90 -5.98
C VAL A 79 2.19 17.45 -6.38
N ALA A 80 2.71 17.20 -7.58
CA ALA A 80 3.21 15.88 -7.97
C ALA A 80 4.35 15.38 -7.06
N PHE A 81 5.25 16.26 -6.63
CA PHE A 81 6.30 15.92 -5.65
C PHE A 81 5.73 15.60 -4.28
N SER A 82 4.77 16.39 -3.79
CA SER A 82 4.08 16.10 -2.55
C SER A 82 3.36 14.75 -2.63
N TYR A 83 2.71 14.46 -3.76
CA TYR A 83 2.03 13.19 -3.99
C TYR A 83 3.01 12.01 -4.00
N TYR A 84 4.10 12.13 -4.77
CA TYR A 84 5.16 11.12 -4.82
C TYR A 84 5.79 10.86 -3.45
N LEU A 85 6.08 11.91 -2.67
CA LEU A 85 6.60 11.75 -1.31
C LEU A 85 5.56 11.13 -0.39
N TYR A 86 4.30 11.54 -0.55
CA TYR A 86 3.18 10.99 0.21
C TYR A 86 3.06 9.48 0.02
N THR A 87 3.10 8.98 -1.22
CA THR A 87 3.02 7.54 -1.48
C THR A 87 4.21 6.79 -0.90
N ALA A 88 5.42 7.37 -0.97
CA ALA A 88 6.62 6.77 -0.39
C ALA A 88 6.54 6.62 1.14
N GLU A 89 6.01 7.62 1.85
CA GLU A 89 5.99 7.67 3.32
C GLU A 89 4.68 7.11 3.93
N SER A 90 3.70 6.70 3.13
CA SER A 90 2.40 6.19 3.58
C SER A 90 2.49 4.77 4.15
N ALA A 91 3.10 4.61 5.33
CA ALA A 91 3.30 3.32 5.99
C ALA A 91 1.99 2.51 6.13
N GLY A 92 0.86 3.17 6.39
CA GLY A 92 -0.45 2.51 6.50
C GLY A 92 -0.90 1.77 5.24
N LEU A 93 -0.46 2.21 4.06
CA LEU A 93 -0.73 1.52 2.79
C LEU A 93 0.20 0.32 2.60
N TRP A 94 1.47 0.49 2.96
CA TRP A 94 2.48 -0.56 2.90
C TRP A 94 2.26 -1.67 3.93
N CYS A 95 1.41 -1.45 4.94
CA CYS A 95 1.01 -2.49 5.89
C CYS A 95 0.31 -3.66 5.19
N ILE A 96 -0.50 -3.39 4.16
CA ILE A 96 -1.26 -4.43 3.44
C ILE A 96 -0.33 -5.49 2.86
N PRO A 97 0.60 -5.17 1.92
CA PRO A 97 1.46 -6.20 1.33
C PRO A 97 2.35 -6.88 2.38
N MET A 98 2.80 -6.16 3.42
CA MET A 98 3.60 -6.77 4.48
C MET A 98 2.79 -7.77 5.33
N ALA A 99 1.54 -7.45 5.67
CA ALA A 99 0.64 -8.34 6.40
C ALA A 99 0.29 -9.57 5.57
N VAL A 100 -0.05 -9.38 4.29
CA VAL A 100 -0.34 -10.46 3.33
C VAL A 100 0.88 -11.40 3.18
N MET A 101 2.09 -10.86 3.04
CA MET A 101 3.32 -11.67 3.05
C MET A 101 3.54 -12.41 4.37
N GLY A 102 3.20 -11.80 5.51
CA GLY A 102 3.24 -12.46 6.81
C GLY A 102 2.32 -13.69 6.89
N VAL A 103 1.11 -13.59 6.34
CA VAL A 103 0.18 -14.73 6.21
C VAL A 103 0.73 -15.77 5.25
N LEU A 104 1.28 -15.35 4.10
CA LEU A 104 1.92 -16.27 3.16
C LEU A 104 3.10 -17.02 3.78
N ALA A 105 3.82 -16.40 4.73
CA ALA A 105 4.88 -17.05 5.51
C ALA A 105 4.35 -18.07 6.54
N GLY A 106 3.02 -18.14 6.75
CA GLY A 106 2.38 -19.01 7.73
C GLY A 106 2.10 -18.35 9.07
N GLY A 107 2.24 -17.03 9.15
CA GLY A 107 1.74 -16.25 10.29
C GLY A 107 0.25 -16.00 10.20
N HIS A 108 -0.28 -15.36 11.24
CA HIS A 108 -1.62 -14.79 11.25
C HIS A 108 -1.58 -13.32 10.80
N TYR A 109 -2.75 -12.75 10.53
CA TYR A 109 -2.87 -11.32 10.28
C TYR A 109 -2.22 -10.50 11.42
N ASN A 110 -1.49 -9.46 11.04
CA ASN A 110 -0.87 -8.51 11.98
C ASN A 110 -1.27 -7.08 11.61
N ILE A 111 -1.91 -6.40 12.56
CA ILE A 111 -2.36 -5.01 12.43
C ILE A 111 -1.22 -4.01 12.24
N ASP A 112 -0.05 -4.31 12.81
CA ASP A 112 1.11 -3.43 12.77
C ASP A 112 2.33 -4.25 12.36
N PRO A 113 2.42 -4.62 11.07
CA PRO A 113 3.50 -5.46 10.58
C PRO A 113 4.86 -4.74 10.68
N PHE A 114 4.87 -3.41 10.82
CA PHE A 114 6.10 -2.64 10.94
C PHE A 114 6.55 -2.33 12.38
N ASN A 115 5.79 -2.71 13.40
CA ASN A 115 6.11 -2.42 14.80
C ASN A 115 7.50 -2.90 15.21
N ARG A 116 7.97 -4.03 14.67
CA ARG A 116 9.30 -4.59 14.97
C ARG A 116 10.46 -3.69 14.55
N TRP A 117 10.23 -2.69 13.68
CA TRP A 117 11.23 -1.70 13.28
C TRP A 117 11.08 -0.35 13.99
N VAL A 118 10.07 -0.20 14.85
CA VAL A 118 9.96 0.95 15.75
C VAL A 118 11.15 0.93 16.70
N ARG A 119 11.81 2.07 16.82
CA ARG A 119 12.96 2.24 17.72
C ARG A 119 12.65 3.30 18.75
N GLN A 120 13.15 3.11 19.96
CA GLN A 120 13.10 4.17 20.95
C GLN A 120 14.26 5.14 20.70
N ASP A 121 13.95 6.43 20.56
CA ASP A 121 14.95 7.49 20.47
C ASP A 121 15.73 7.58 21.79
N LYS A 122 17.06 7.62 21.70
CA LYS A 122 17.93 7.59 22.89
C LYS A 122 17.88 8.87 23.71
N ALA A 123 17.58 10.00 23.09
CA ALA A 123 17.60 11.30 23.75
C ALA A 123 16.25 11.64 24.38
N THR A 124 15.15 11.37 23.67
CA THR A 124 13.80 11.73 24.06
C THR A 124 13.01 10.57 24.67
N GLY A 125 13.46 9.33 24.47
CA GLY A 125 12.72 8.12 24.88
C GLY A 125 11.45 7.87 24.06
N GLN A 126 11.20 8.63 23.00
CA GLN A 126 10.01 8.49 22.16
C GLN A 126 10.14 7.34 21.17
N ASN A 127 9.02 6.69 20.85
CA ASN A 127 8.99 5.69 19.79
C ASN A 127 9.04 6.38 18.42
N VAL A 128 9.99 5.97 17.60
CA VAL A 128 10.21 6.46 16.23
C VAL A 128 9.96 5.31 15.27
N GLY A 129 8.95 5.48 14.41
CA GLY A 129 8.63 4.52 13.36
C GLY A 129 9.74 4.40 12.31
N PRO A 130 9.71 3.34 11.47
CA PRO A 130 10.61 3.25 10.33
C PRO A 130 10.32 4.36 9.31
N ASN A 131 11.36 4.87 8.66
CA ASN A 131 11.20 5.75 7.49
C ASN A 131 10.89 4.92 6.22
N ALA A 132 10.44 5.57 5.15
CA ALA A 132 10.12 4.91 3.89
C ALA A 132 11.21 3.94 3.39
N ASN A 133 12.50 4.30 3.47
CA ASN A 133 13.57 3.42 3.02
C ASN A 133 13.65 2.10 3.80
N LYS A 134 13.42 2.15 5.12
CA LYS A 134 13.35 0.94 5.93
C LYS A 134 12.11 0.12 5.62
N VAL A 135 10.98 0.78 5.37
CA VAL A 135 9.72 0.12 4.96
C VAL A 135 9.92 -0.61 3.64
N MET A 136 10.46 0.05 2.62
CA MET A 136 10.69 -0.58 1.30
C MET A 136 11.73 -1.68 1.35
N SER A 137 12.83 -1.49 2.07
CA SER A 137 13.83 -2.55 2.24
C SER A 137 13.26 -3.75 3.00
N ALA A 138 12.38 -3.53 3.97
CA ALA A 138 11.68 -4.61 4.67
C ALA A 138 10.72 -5.39 3.76
N LEU A 139 9.97 -4.68 2.90
CA LEU A 139 9.09 -5.28 1.91
C LEU A 139 9.87 -6.09 0.87
N GLU A 140 10.95 -5.53 0.32
CA GLU A 140 11.86 -6.21 -0.60
C GLU A 140 12.44 -7.49 0.02
N SER A 141 12.92 -7.41 1.25
CA SER A 141 13.50 -8.56 1.96
C SER A 141 12.45 -9.65 2.18
N ALA A 142 11.26 -9.29 2.67
CA ALA A 142 10.16 -10.23 2.89
C ALA A 142 9.71 -10.92 1.61
N ALA A 143 9.61 -10.17 0.50
CA ALA A 143 9.28 -10.73 -0.81
C ALA A 143 10.37 -11.71 -1.28
N THR A 144 11.65 -11.34 -1.12
CA THR A 144 12.79 -12.20 -1.46
C THR A 144 12.78 -13.51 -0.67
N ASP A 145 12.56 -13.44 0.64
CA ASP A 145 12.51 -14.61 1.53
C ASP A 145 11.38 -15.59 1.15
N LEU A 146 10.30 -15.09 0.55
CA LEU A 146 9.16 -15.88 0.07
C LEU A 146 9.30 -16.35 -1.39
N GLY A 147 10.42 -16.03 -2.05
CA GLY A 147 10.67 -16.34 -3.46
C GLY A 147 9.85 -15.49 -4.44
N LEU A 148 9.31 -14.36 -4.00
CA LEU A 148 8.52 -13.41 -4.81
C LEU A 148 9.45 -12.39 -5.50
N ASN A 149 10.37 -12.85 -6.34
CA ASN A 149 11.44 -12.01 -6.90
C ASN A 149 10.93 -10.78 -7.67
N ASN A 150 9.86 -10.93 -8.47
CA ASN A 150 9.26 -9.81 -9.18
C ASN A 150 8.70 -8.75 -8.21
N LEU A 151 8.11 -9.19 -7.09
CA LEU A 151 7.58 -8.30 -6.07
C LEU A 151 8.72 -7.56 -5.34
N ALA A 152 9.82 -8.26 -5.05
CA ALA A 152 11.01 -7.66 -4.45
C ALA A 152 11.60 -6.56 -5.35
N GLU A 153 11.73 -6.84 -6.65
CA GLU A 153 12.20 -5.87 -7.64
C GLU A 153 11.32 -4.61 -7.70
N VAL A 154 9.99 -4.77 -7.71
CA VAL A 154 9.10 -3.59 -7.77
C VAL A 154 9.20 -2.75 -6.51
N PHE A 155 9.37 -3.32 -5.32
CA PHE A 155 9.59 -2.54 -4.09
C PHE A 155 10.93 -1.80 -4.10
N ARG A 156 11.98 -2.45 -4.57
CA ARG A 156 13.32 -1.85 -4.68
C ARG A 156 13.34 -0.68 -5.66
N ASP A 157 12.66 -0.82 -6.80
CA ASP A 157 12.79 0.10 -7.94
C ASP A 157 11.71 1.20 -7.99
N ALA A 158 10.74 1.18 -7.08
CA ALA A 158 9.60 2.11 -7.08
C ALA A 158 9.97 3.56 -6.77
N PHE A 159 10.99 3.79 -5.94
CA PHE A 159 11.34 5.12 -5.45
C PHE A 159 12.80 5.48 -5.68
N ASP A 160 13.06 6.64 -6.29
CA ASP A 160 14.39 7.22 -6.37
C ASP A 160 14.71 7.90 -5.02
N ASN A 161 15.71 7.35 -4.34
CA ASN A 161 16.11 7.78 -3.01
C ASN A 161 16.57 9.25 -2.98
N ASP A 162 17.24 9.72 -4.02
CA ASP A 162 17.78 11.09 -4.06
C ASP A 162 16.65 12.08 -4.28
N LEU A 163 15.74 11.80 -5.22
CA LEU A 163 14.55 12.62 -5.43
C LEU A 163 13.68 12.69 -4.17
N ARG A 164 13.37 11.54 -3.55
CA ARG A 164 12.56 11.50 -2.32
C ARG A 164 13.17 12.36 -1.20
N ASN A 165 14.46 12.17 -0.91
CA ASN A 165 15.14 12.94 0.14
C ASN A 165 15.18 14.44 -0.20
N ALA A 166 15.44 14.78 -1.48
CA ALA A 166 15.46 16.16 -1.92
C ALA A 166 14.08 16.83 -1.73
N ILE A 167 12.99 16.15 -2.08
CA ILE A 167 11.63 16.67 -1.84
C ILE A 167 11.36 16.82 -0.34
N ALA A 168 11.66 15.79 0.46
CA ALA A 168 11.41 15.79 1.91
C ALA A 168 12.11 16.92 2.65
N HIS A 169 13.29 17.34 2.17
CA HIS A 169 14.07 18.42 2.76
C HIS A 169 14.00 19.75 2.00
N SER A 170 13.23 19.81 0.90
CA SER A 170 13.24 20.95 -0.03
C SER A 170 14.62 21.29 -0.60
N ASP A 171 15.48 20.27 -0.74
CA ASP A 171 16.86 20.36 -1.26
C ASP A 171 16.89 20.13 -2.79
N TYR A 172 16.02 20.83 -3.52
CA TYR A 172 15.95 20.75 -4.98
C TYR A 172 15.71 22.11 -5.64
N VAL A 173 16.10 22.22 -6.92
CA VAL A 173 15.80 23.37 -7.77
C VAL A 173 15.16 22.88 -9.06
N VAL A 174 14.02 23.47 -9.43
CA VAL A 174 13.33 23.18 -10.69
C VAL A 174 13.85 24.12 -11.77
N SER A 175 14.49 23.56 -12.79
CA SER A 175 14.84 24.26 -14.03
C SER A 175 13.68 24.17 -15.02
N PRO A 176 13.15 25.28 -15.54
CA PRO A 176 12.00 25.26 -16.45
C PRO A 176 12.20 24.43 -17.73
N SER A 177 13.44 24.24 -18.18
CA SER A 177 13.76 23.59 -19.45
C SER A 177 14.49 22.25 -19.31
N GLU A 178 15.17 22.00 -18.18
CA GLU A 178 16.06 20.85 -18.06
C GLU A 178 15.49 19.74 -17.19
N GLY A 179 14.80 20.09 -16.10
CA GLY A 179 14.33 19.14 -15.10
C GLY A 179 14.59 19.61 -13.68
N VAL A 180 14.97 18.68 -12.80
CA VAL A 180 15.14 18.92 -11.37
C VAL A 180 16.57 18.66 -10.96
N TYR A 181 17.22 19.67 -10.41
CA TYR A 181 18.49 19.53 -9.73
C TYR A 181 18.21 19.06 -8.30
N VAL A 182 18.72 17.88 -7.95
CA VAL A 182 18.67 17.35 -6.59
C VAL A 182 20.06 17.35 -6.00
N ARG A 183 20.18 17.70 -4.72
CA ARG A 183 21.42 17.51 -3.97
C ARG A 183 21.51 16.05 -3.55
N GLY A 184 22.42 15.30 -4.14
CA GLY A 184 22.67 13.91 -3.75
C GLY A 184 23.32 13.80 -2.37
N ARG A 185 23.34 12.59 -1.82
CA ARG A 185 24.18 12.28 -0.65
C ARG A 185 25.64 12.49 -1.03
N HIS A 186 26.39 13.22 -0.20
CA HIS A 186 27.81 13.58 -0.41
C HIS A 186 28.09 14.68 -1.47
N ASP A 187 27.20 15.66 -1.62
CA ASP A 187 27.43 16.87 -2.46
C ASP A 187 27.57 16.63 -3.97
N HIS A 188 27.16 15.45 -4.46
CA HIS A 188 27.01 15.24 -5.90
C HIS A 188 25.63 15.73 -6.34
N SER A 189 25.59 16.88 -7.02
CA SER A 189 24.36 17.36 -7.67
C SER A 189 23.99 16.45 -8.84
N ARG A 190 22.76 15.96 -8.89
CA ARG A 190 22.21 15.21 -10.02
C ARG A 190 21.12 16.03 -10.69
N LEU A 191 21.16 16.13 -12.01
CA LEU A 191 20.05 16.64 -12.80
C LEU A 191 19.18 15.45 -13.22
N ILE A 192 17.95 15.41 -12.75
CA ILE A 192 16.92 14.47 -13.20
C ILE A 192 16.14 15.16 -14.30
N ARG A 193 16.26 14.68 -15.54
CA ARG A 193 15.59 15.31 -16.69
C ARG A 193 14.10 15.06 -16.66
N PHE A 194 13.28 15.93 -17.25
CA PHE A 194 11.82 15.77 -17.22
C PHE A 194 11.29 14.40 -17.66
N PRO A 195 11.78 13.76 -18.75
CA PRO A 195 11.30 12.42 -19.12
C PRO A 195 11.63 11.35 -18.06
N GLU A 196 12.79 11.46 -17.43
CA GLU A 196 13.20 10.56 -16.35
C GLU A 196 12.40 10.82 -15.07
N LEU A 197 12.18 12.10 -14.74
CA LEU A 197 11.37 12.52 -13.60
C LEU A 197 9.94 12.01 -13.71
N ASP A 198 9.33 12.14 -14.89
CA ASP A 198 7.99 11.65 -15.18
C ASP A 198 7.90 10.14 -14.94
N SER A 199 8.86 9.37 -15.49
CA SER A 199 8.95 7.93 -15.26
C SER A 199 9.17 7.55 -13.79
N ILE A 200 9.98 8.29 -13.03
CA ILE A 200 10.18 8.04 -11.59
C ILE A 200 8.89 8.30 -10.81
N VAL A 201 8.23 9.43 -11.08
CA VAL A 201 7.02 9.85 -10.37
C VAL A 201 5.86 8.90 -10.70
N HIS A 202 5.66 8.56 -11.96
CA HIS A 202 4.63 7.61 -12.36
C HIS A 202 4.87 6.20 -11.83
N ARG A 203 6.11 5.71 -11.75
CA ARG A 203 6.39 4.42 -11.11
C ARG A 203 6.02 4.42 -9.63
N GLY A 204 6.42 5.46 -8.88
CA GLY A 204 6.15 5.55 -7.45
C GLY A 204 4.66 5.70 -7.11
N ILE A 205 3.93 6.52 -7.88
CA ILE A 205 2.47 6.68 -7.71
C ILE A 205 1.72 5.46 -8.27
N GLY A 206 2.13 4.98 -9.44
CA GLY A 206 1.55 3.82 -10.13
C GLY A 206 1.65 2.53 -9.34
N LEU A 207 2.75 2.29 -8.60
CA LEU A 207 2.84 1.13 -7.71
C LEU A 207 1.70 1.12 -6.68
N LEU A 208 1.34 2.27 -6.13
CA LEU A 208 0.24 2.38 -5.17
C LEU A 208 -1.12 2.17 -5.85
N TYR A 209 -1.31 2.64 -7.08
CA TYR A 209 -2.50 2.31 -7.86
C TYR A 209 -2.66 0.81 -8.03
N GLU A 210 -1.59 0.10 -8.42
CA GLU A 210 -1.67 -1.34 -8.64
C GLU A 210 -1.94 -2.10 -7.33
N LEU A 211 -1.32 -1.70 -6.21
CA LEU A 211 -1.65 -2.26 -4.90
C LEU A 211 -3.12 -2.04 -4.53
N ARG A 212 -3.64 -0.83 -4.75
CA ARG A 212 -5.02 -0.48 -4.44
C ARG A 212 -6.00 -1.27 -5.32
N ASN A 213 -5.70 -1.40 -6.61
CA ASN A 213 -6.52 -2.18 -7.54
C ASN A 213 -6.56 -3.65 -7.12
N ALA A 214 -5.41 -4.26 -6.86
CA ALA A 214 -5.34 -5.64 -6.37
C ALA A 214 -6.14 -5.83 -5.06
N ALA A 215 -6.02 -4.88 -4.12
CA ALA A 215 -6.84 -4.89 -2.92
C ALA A 215 -8.33 -4.82 -3.23
N MET A 216 -8.78 -3.81 -3.98
CA MET A 216 -10.20 -3.63 -4.34
C MET A 216 -10.77 -4.83 -5.09
N ASP A 217 -10.02 -5.40 -6.04
CA ASP A 217 -10.47 -6.57 -6.79
C ASP A 217 -10.59 -7.80 -5.90
N ALA A 218 -9.69 -7.97 -4.92
CA ALA A 218 -9.86 -8.98 -3.88
C ALA A 218 -11.11 -8.71 -3.02
N GLN A 219 -11.37 -7.46 -2.62
CA GLN A 219 -12.56 -7.10 -1.82
C GLN A 219 -13.86 -7.44 -2.54
N ARG A 220 -13.94 -7.17 -3.84
CA ARG A 220 -15.11 -7.45 -4.68
C ARG A 220 -15.54 -8.91 -4.64
N THR A 221 -14.60 -9.85 -4.44
CA THR A 221 -14.92 -11.28 -4.32
C THR A 221 -15.73 -11.63 -3.07
N TYR A 222 -15.85 -10.70 -2.12
CA TYR A 222 -16.61 -10.86 -0.88
C TYR A 222 -17.84 -9.95 -0.79
N GLU A 223 -18.29 -9.34 -1.91
CA GLU A 223 -19.56 -8.59 -1.96
C GLU A 223 -20.78 -9.49 -1.71
N THR A 224 -20.62 -10.79 -1.88
CA THR A 224 -21.57 -11.79 -1.36
C THR A 224 -20.96 -12.42 -0.11
N PRO A 225 -21.70 -12.47 1.02
CA PRO A 225 -21.20 -13.10 2.24
C PRO A 225 -20.68 -14.52 1.98
N LYS A 226 -19.46 -14.80 2.42
CA LYS A 226 -18.79 -16.08 2.27
C LYS A 226 -18.39 -16.61 3.64
N ALA A 227 -18.69 -17.87 3.93
CA ALA A 227 -18.22 -18.53 5.14
C ALA A 227 -16.85 -19.19 4.92
N VAL A 228 -15.95 -19.03 5.88
CA VAL A 228 -14.64 -19.67 5.92
C VAL A 228 -14.40 -20.27 7.30
N PHE A 229 -13.68 -21.37 7.37
CA PHE A 229 -13.29 -22.00 8.64
C PHE A 229 -11.82 -21.69 8.93
N GLY A 230 -11.51 -21.15 10.12
CA GLY A 230 -10.16 -20.77 10.47
C GLY A 230 -10.04 -20.16 11.86
N THR A 231 -8.89 -19.58 12.16
CA THR A 231 -8.65 -18.79 13.38
C THR A 231 -7.86 -17.53 13.05
N THR A 232 -8.00 -16.50 13.88
CA THR A 232 -7.30 -15.22 13.71
C THR A 232 -5.96 -15.19 14.46
N ASN A 233 -5.72 -16.15 15.34
CA ASN A 233 -4.47 -16.31 16.08
C ASN A 233 -4.35 -17.70 16.70
N ASP A 234 -3.13 -18.09 17.10
CA ASP A 234 -2.85 -19.42 17.68
C ASP A 234 -3.53 -19.70 19.03
N ARG A 235 -4.04 -18.69 19.72
CA ARG A 235 -4.65 -18.86 21.06
C ARG A 235 -6.13 -19.19 20.98
N ASP A 236 -6.78 -18.81 19.88
CA ASP A 236 -8.21 -19.03 19.68
C ASP A 236 -8.45 -20.33 18.92
N PRO A 237 -9.36 -21.20 19.39
CA PRO A 237 -9.73 -22.39 18.64
C PRO A 237 -10.38 -22.00 17.32
N PRO A 238 -10.16 -22.77 16.24
CA PRO A 238 -10.74 -22.47 14.95
C PRO A 238 -12.27 -22.55 14.99
N GLY A 239 -12.91 -21.76 14.13
CA GLY A 239 -14.35 -21.66 14.01
C GLY A 239 -14.78 -21.13 12.65
N TRP A 240 -16.08 -21.04 12.45
CA TRP A 240 -16.66 -20.46 11.24
C TRP A 240 -16.68 -18.94 11.32
N HIS A 241 -16.34 -18.29 10.21
CA HIS A 241 -16.36 -16.85 10.03
C HIS A 241 -17.06 -16.49 8.72
N ALA A 242 -18.02 -15.57 8.77
CA ALA A 242 -18.56 -14.93 7.59
C ALA A 242 -17.72 -13.69 7.26
N LEU A 243 -17.31 -13.62 5.99
CA LEU A 243 -16.58 -12.53 5.36
C LEU A 243 -17.56 -11.79 4.44
N TYR A 244 -17.61 -10.47 4.55
CA TYR A 244 -18.42 -9.62 3.68
C TYR A 244 -17.71 -8.30 3.44
N SER A 245 -17.69 -7.83 2.20
CA SER A 245 -17.24 -6.50 1.81
C SER A 245 -18.45 -5.66 1.40
N ASP A 246 -18.62 -4.50 2.02
CA ASP A 246 -19.62 -3.53 1.59
C ASP A 246 -19.17 -2.88 0.26
N PRO A 247 -19.94 -2.99 -0.84
CA PRO A 247 -19.57 -2.43 -2.14
C PRO A 247 -19.63 -0.91 -2.21
N VAL A 248 -20.33 -0.25 -1.27
CA VAL A 248 -20.49 1.21 -1.20
C VAL A 248 -19.42 1.81 -0.32
N GLU A 249 -19.29 1.30 0.90
CA GLU A 249 -18.34 1.84 1.88
C GLU A 249 -16.92 1.27 1.72
N HIS A 250 -16.76 0.20 0.94
CA HIS A 250 -15.50 -0.54 0.77
C HIS A 250 -14.89 -0.98 2.11
N THR A 251 -15.76 -1.39 3.05
CA THR A 251 -15.38 -1.88 4.37
C THR A 251 -15.60 -3.38 4.48
N PHE A 252 -14.69 -4.07 5.17
CA PHE A 252 -14.85 -5.49 5.50
C PHE A 252 -15.55 -5.68 6.84
N SER A 253 -16.52 -6.59 6.84
CA SER A 253 -17.09 -7.19 8.04
C SER A 253 -16.64 -8.64 8.14
N VAL A 254 -16.05 -9.00 9.28
CA VAL A 254 -15.72 -10.37 9.66
C VAL A 254 -16.50 -10.68 10.93
N ILE A 255 -17.38 -11.68 10.86
CA ILE A 255 -18.26 -12.07 11.97
C ILE A 255 -18.11 -13.57 12.15
N GLY A 256 -17.74 -14.02 13.35
CA GLY A 256 -17.63 -15.45 13.60
C GLY A 256 -16.78 -15.79 14.80
N GLY A 257 -16.44 -17.07 14.88
CA GLY A 257 -15.58 -17.62 15.91
C GLY A 257 -15.98 -19.03 16.29
N HIS A 258 -15.27 -19.56 17.28
CA HIS A 258 -15.51 -20.89 17.80
C HIS A 258 -16.94 -21.06 18.35
N GLY A 259 -17.53 -22.23 18.11
CA GLY A 259 -18.88 -22.58 18.57
C GLY A 259 -20.02 -22.13 17.66
N LEU A 260 -19.73 -21.34 16.61
CA LEU A 260 -20.70 -21.00 15.57
C LEU A 260 -20.67 -22.01 14.43
N THR A 261 -21.81 -22.20 13.78
CA THR A 261 -21.95 -23.00 12.56
C THR A 261 -21.82 -22.12 11.32
N GLU A 262 -21.51 -22.72 10.17
CA GLU A 262 -21.51 -22.05 8.87
C GLU A 262 -22.82 -21.29 8.60
N GLU A 263 -23.96 -21.94 8.86
CA GLU A 263 -25.29 -21.33 8.69
C GLU A 263 -25.47 -20.10 9.60
N SER A 264 -25.10 -20.23 10.88
CA SER A 264 -25.28 -19.13 11.84
C SER A 264 -24.47 -17.88 11.50
N VAL A 265 -23.24 -18.04 10.96
CA VAL A 265 -22.42 -16.87 10.60
C VAL A 265 -22.93 -16.19 9.34
N LEU A 266 -23.45 -16.94 8.37
CA LEU A 266 -24.07 -16.38 7.16
C LEU A 266 -25.37 -15.64 7.49
N GLU A 267 -26.21 -16.19 8.37
CA GLU A 267 -27.41 -15.51 8.85
C GLU A 267 -27.08 -14.17 9.52
N LEU A 268 -26.06 -14.15 10.40
CA LEU A 268 -25.60 -12.93 11.07
C LEU A 268 -25.09 -11.88 10.08
N ALA A 269 -24.32 -12.28 9.06
CA ALA A 269 -23.85 -11.38 8.02
C ALA A 269 -25.03 -10.80 7.21
N MET A 270 -26.00 -11.62 6.82
CA MET A 270 -27.18 -11.16 6.08
C MET A 270 -28.07 -10.21 6.89
N GLN A 271 -28.21 -10.42 8.20
CA GLN A 271 -28.99 -9.53 9.08
C GLN A 271 -28.35 -8.15 9.18
N ARG A 272 -27.01 -8.09 9.31
CA ARG A 272 -26.27 -6.84 9.40
C ARG A 272 -26.38 -5.99 8.13
N ASN A 273 -26.47 -6.62 6.96
CA ASN A 273 -26.54 -5.92 5.67
C ASN A 273 -27.93 -5.35 5.34
N ARG A 274 -28.95 -5.61 6.17
CA ARG A 274 -30.33 -5.12 5.97
C ARG A 274 -30.65 -3.83 6.74
N GLY A 275 -29.77 -3.38 7.63
CA GLY A 275 -29.96 -2.19 8.47
C GLY A 275 -29.05 -1.06 8.04
#